data_AF-A0A0C3JEM2-F1
#
_entry.id   AF-A0A0C3JEM2-F1
#
_cell.length_a   1.000
_cell.length_b   1.000
_cell.length_c   1.000
_cell.angle_alpha   90.00
_cell.angle_beta   90.00
_cell.angle_gamma   90.00
#
_symmetry.space_group_name_H-M   'P 1'
#
loop_
_entity.id
_entity.type
_entity.pdbx_description
1 polymer ?
#
loop_
_entity_poly.entity_id
_entity_poly.type
_entity_poly.pdbx_seq_one_letter_code
_entity_poly.pdbx_strand_id
1 'polypeptide(L)'
;MKEKYPNLHRMALDYLSVPATSTAVERVFSQGRQLLHFTRNRLSGNSVRAFLCLGSWMRHDVVSPEDLIAIIRQKRKRPSE
;
A
#
# COMPACT_ATOMS: atom_id res chain seq x y z
N MET A 1 24.67 9.49 -12.03
CA MET A 1 23.68 9.58 -13.14
C MET A 1 22.75 10.78 -13.01
N LYS A 2 22.14 11.01 -11.84
CA LYS A 2 21.24 12.14 -11.59
C LYS A 2 21.84 13.51 -11.95
N GLU A 3 23.06 13.77 -11.48
CA GLU A 3 23.78 15.03 -11.74
C GLU A 3 24.29 15.14 -13.18
N LYS A 4 24.67 14.02 -13.80
CA LYS A 4 25.24 13.99 -15.16
C LYS A 4 24.16 14.11 -16.25
N TYR A 5 22.96 13.57 -16.01
CA TYR A 5 21.84 13.61 -16.95
C TYR A 5 20.52 13.90 -16.22
N PRO A 6 20.24 15.16 -15.85
CA PRO A 6 19.11 15.52 -15.00
C PRO A 6 17.72 15.24 -15.61
N ASN A 7 17.61 15.20 -16.95
CA ASN A 7 16.32 14.92 -17.61
C ASN A 7 16.20 13.45 -18.01
N LEU A 8 17.27 12.86 -18.55
CA LEU A 8 17.26 11.47 -19.01
C LEU A 8 17.03 10.48 -17.86
N HIS A 9 17.59 10.75 -16.68
CA HIS A 9 17.36 9.85 -15.53
C HIS A 9 15.89 9.85 -15.08
N ARG A 10 15.17 10.97 -15.25
CA ARG A 10 13.74 11.06 -14.89
C ARG A 10 12.92 10.25 -15.87
N MET A 11 13.16 10.43 -17.17
CA MET A 11 12.53 9.59 -18.21
C MET A 11 12.80 8.10 -17.99
N ALA A 12 14.05 7.73 -17.68
CA ALA A 12 14.39 6.33 -17.42
C ALA A 12 13.61 5.75 -16.23
N LEU A 13 13.44 6.51 -15.15
CA LEU A 13 12.60 6.09 -14.01
C LEU A 13 11.13 5.95 -14.42
N ASP A 14 10.60 6.89 -15.20
CA ASP A 14 9.21 6.86 -15.64
C ASP A 14 8.93 5.62 -16.51
N TYR A 15 9.83 5.29 -17.46
CA TYR A 15 9.67 4.12 -18.33
C TYR A 15 9.94 2.79 -17.63
N LEU A 16 11.01 2.71 -16.83
CA LEU A 16 11.45 1.44 -16.24
C LEU A 16 10.67 1.07 -14.97
N SER A 17 9.95 2.02 -14.35
CA SER A 17 9.08 1.73 -13.21
C SER A 17 7.75 1.08 -13.61
N VAL A 18 7.37 1.16 -14.89
CA VAL A 18 6.16 0.51 -15.39
C VAL A 18 6.38 -1.02 -15.40
N PRO A 19 5.53 -1.79 -14.71
CA PRO A 19 5.64 -3.25 -14.75
C PRO A 19 5.38 -3.75 -16.17
N ALA A 20 6.25 -4.62 -16.68
CA ALA A 20 6.11 -5.20 -18.02
C ALA A 20 4.88 -6.12 -18.17
N THR A 21 4.25 -6.53 -17.07
CA THR A 21 3.13 -7.48 -17.05
C THR A 21 2.06 -7.09 -16.02
N SER A 22 0.84 -7.60 -16.20
CA SER A 22 -0.29 -7.45 -15.26
C SER A 22 -0.14 -8.25 -13.97
N THR A 23 0.92 -9.06 -13.83
CA THR A 23 1.12 -9.99 -12.70
C THR A 23 1.11 -9.30 -11.35
N ALA A 24 1.62 -8.07 -11.25
CA ALA A 24 1.58 -7.29 -10.01
C ALA A 24 0.14 -7.00 -9.56
N VAL A 25 -0.73 -6.64 -10.50
CA VAL A 25 -2.14 -6.34 -10.26
C VAL A 25 -2.91 -7.62 -9.92
N GLU A 26 -2.68 -8.70 -10.67
CA GLU A 26 -3.28 -10.01 -10.41
C GLU A 26 -2.91 -10.56 -9.02
N ARG A 27 -1.66 -10.38 -8.59
CA ARG A 27 -1.20 -10.76 -7.25
C ARG A 27 -1.95 -10.00 -6.17
N VAL A 28 -2.17 -8.69 -6.34
CA VAL A 28 -2.94 -7.87 -5.40
C VAL A 28 -4.40 -8.34 -5.34
N PHE A 29 -5.02 -8.67 -6.47
CA PHE A 29 -6.39 -9.20 -6.48
C PHE A 29 -6.49 -10.59 -5.85
N SER A 30 -5.52 -11.47 -6.09
CA SER A 30 -5.45 -12.78 -5.45
C SER A 30 -5.32 -12.68 -3.93
N GLN A 31 -4.46 -11.77 -3.43
CA GLN A 31 -4.38 -11.44 -2.01
C GLN A 31 -5.68 -10.83 -1.47
N GLY A 32 -6.30 -9.94 -2.26
CA GLY A 32 -7.61 -9.35 -1.95
C GLY A 32 -8.71 -10.41 -1.76
N ARG A 33 -8.67 -11.51 -2.53
CA ARG A 33 -9.60 -12.63 -2.37
C ARG A 33 -9.49 -13.31 -1.01
N GLN A 34 -8.31 -13.37 -0.39
CA GLN A 34 -8.15 -13.90 0.97
C GLN A 34 -8.74 -12.94 2.02
N LEU A 35 -8.67 -11.64 1.78
CA LEU A 35 -9.30 -10.60 2.62
C LEU A 35 -10.82 -10.58 2.51
N LEU A 36 -11.32 -10.82 1.31
CA LEU A 36 -12.74 -10.92 0.95
C LEU A 36 -13.33 -12.32 1.18
N HIS A 37 -12.56 -13.24 1.75
CA HIS A 37 -13.02 -14.60 2.03
C HIS A 37 -14.26 -14.59 2.94
N PHE A 38 -15.10 -15.63 2.82
CA PHE A 38 -16.48 -15.72 3.35
C PHE A 38 -16.69 -15.34 4.83
N THR A 39 -15.62 -15.24 5.61
CA THR A 39 -15.62 -14.90 7.05
C THR A 39 -15.69 -13.40 7.34
N ARG A 40 -15.44 -12.51 6.36
CA ARG A 40 -15.47 -11.04 6.54
C ARG A 40 -16.44 -10.32 5.59
N ASN A 41 -17.70 -10.75 5.58
CA ASN A 41 -18.80 -10.26 4.69
C ASN A 41 -19.21 -8.77 4.84
N ARG A 42 -18.44 -7.92 5.53
CA ARG A 42 -18.84 -6.52 5.82
C ARG A 42 -17.78 -5.46 5.50
N LEU A 43 -16.69 -5.81 4.82
CA LEU A 43 -15.70 -4.82 4.38
C LEU A 43 -16.19 -4.14 3.09
N SER A 44 -16.25 -2.81 3.11
CA SER A 44 -16.48 -2.02 1.89
C SER A 44 -15.26 -2.09 0.97
N GLY A 45 -15.43 -1.83 -0.32
CA GLY A 45 -14.32 -1.79 -1.28
C GLY A 45 -13.21 -0.81 -0.87
N ASN A 46 -13.56 0.31 -0.24
CA ASN A 46 -12.60 1.26 0.32
C ASN A 46 -11.78 0.66 1.47
N SER A 47 -12.41 -0.12 2.34
CA SER A 47 -11.73 -0.78 3.46
C SER A 47 -10.76 -1.86 2.98
N VAL A 48 -11.17 -2.63 1.95
CA VAL A 48 -10.31 -3.64 1.31
C VAL A 48 -9.09 -3.00 0.66
N ARG A 49 -9.29 -1.90 -0.08
CA ARG A 49 -8.20 -1.13 -0.69
C ARG A 49 -7.22 -0.61 0.36
N ALA A 50 -7.74 0.03 1.41
CA ALA A 50 -6.91 0.57 2.49
C ALA A 50 -6.07 -0.52 3.16
N PHE A 51 -6.65 -1.70 3.39
CA PHE A 51 -5.94 -2.83 3.98
C PHE A 51 -4.83 -3.37 3.04
N LEU A 52 -5.13 -3.54 1.75
CA LEU A 52 -4.14 -3.99 0.77
C LEU A 52 -2.97 -2.99 0.63
N CYS A 53 -3.28 -1.69 0.57
CA CYS A 53 -2.27 -0.63 0.54
C CYS A 53 -1.41 -0.65 1.80
N LEU A 54 -2.02 -0.71 2.98
CA LEU A 54 -1.30 -0.75 4.25
C LEU A 54 -0.38 -1.97 4.34
N GLY A 55 -0.88 -3.15 3.98
CA GLY A 55 -0.06 -4.36 3.94
C GLY A 55 1.09 -4.28 2.93
N SER A 56 0.91 -3.58 1.82
CA SER A 56 1.98 -3.32 0.86
C SER A 56 3.03 -2.36 1.41
N TRP A 57 2.60 -1.25 2.03
CA TRP A 57 3.49 -0.26 2.62
C TRP A 57 4.34 -0.82 3.76
N MET A 58 3.76 -1.69 4.60
CA MET A 58 4.51 -2.38 5.64
C MET A 58 5.57 -3.33 5.08
N ARG A 59 5.31 -4.00 3.94
CA ARG A 59 6.31 -4.88 3.29
C ARG A 59 7.45 -4.14 2.61
N HIS A 60 7.25 -2.87 2.28
CA HIS A 60 8.24 -2.01 1.65
C HIS A 60 8.87 -1.02 2.65
N ASP A 61 8.70 -1.26 3.96
CA ASP A 61 9.22 -0.43 5.05
C ASP A 61 8.84 1.06 4.94
N VAL A 62 7.72 1.35 4.25
CA VAL A 62 7.17 2.70 4.13
C VAL A 62 6.45 3.10 5.41
N VAL A 63 5.89 2.13 6.13
CA VAL A 63 5.16 2.33 7.39
C VAL A 63 5.65 1.30 8.40
N SER A 64 6.11 1.77 9.56
CA SER A 64 6.50 0.90 10.66
C SER A 64 5.29 0.44 11.48
N PRO A 65 5.31 -0.79 12.05
CA PRO A 65 4.30 -1.23 13.00
C PRO A 65 4.17 -0.29 14.21
N GLU A 66 5.28 0.32 14.64
CA GLU A 66 5.35 1.24 15.76
C GLU A 66 4.51 2.50 15.52
N ASP A 67 4.58 3.06 14.31
CA ASP A 67 3.77 4.21 13.91
C ASP A 67 2.27 3.89 13.97
N LEU A 68 1.87 2.69 13.55
CA LEU A 68 0.48 2.25 13.61
C LEU A 68 0.00 2.10 15.05
N ILE A 69 0.84 1.51 15.92
CA ILE A 69 0.54 1.37 17.34
C ILE A 69 0.37 2.75 17.98
N ALA A 70 1.24 3.70 17.66
CA ALA A 70 1.15 5.07 18.14
C ALA A 70 -0.18 5.74 17.72
N ILE A 71 -0.54 5.64 16.44
CA ILE A 71 -1.80 6.19 15.91
C ILE A 71 -3.02 5.57 16.59
N ILE A 72 -3.04 4.24 16.76
CA ILE A 72 -4.16 3.54 17.42
C ILE A 72 -4.29 3.99 18.87
N ARG A 73 -3.17 4.10 19.59
CA ARG A 73 -3.15 4.60 20.98
C ARG A 73 -3.64 6.04 21.06
N GLN A 74 -3.23 6.89 20.12
CA GLN A 74 -3.62 8.30 20.07
C GLN A 74 -5.12 8.47 19.75
N LYS A 75 -5.66 7.64 18.84
CA LYS A 75 -7.10 7.62 18.52
C LYS A 75 -7.94 7.19 19.71
N ARG A 76 -7.43 6.27 20.53
CA ARG A 76 -8.10 5.83 21.79
C ARG A 76 -8.08 6.90 22.89
N LYS A 77 -7.15 7.86 22.80
CA LYS A 77 -6.98 8.99 23.75
C LYS A 77 -7.80 10.22 23.38
N ARG A 78 -8.22 10.39 22.13
CA ARG A 78 -9.17 11.47 21.75
C ARG A 78 -10.56 11.07 22.27
N PRO A 79 -11.12 11.78 23.26
CA PRO A 79 -12.52 11.62 23.60
C PRO A 79 -13.32 12.01 22.36
N SER A 80 -14.36 11.23 22.04
CA SER A 80 -15.41 11.68 21.15
C SER A 80 -16.00 12.98 21.72
N GLU A 81 -15.78 14.10 21.04
CA GLU A 81 -16.75 15.20 21.08
C GLU A 81 -18.11 14.71 20.57
#